data_AF-A0A7C6WGU8-F1
#
_entry.id   AF-A0A7C6WGU8-F1
#
_cell.length_a   1.000
_cell.length_b   1.000
_cell.length_c   1.000
_cell.angle_alpha   90.00
_cell.angle_beta   90.00
_cell.angle_gamma   90.00
#
_symmetry.space_group_name_H-M   'P 1'
#
loop_
_entity.id
_entity.type
_entity.pdbx_description
1 polymer ?
#
loop_
_entity_poly.entity_id
_entity_poly.type
_entity_poly.pdbx_seq_one_letter_code
_entity_poly.pdbx_strand_id
1 'polypeptide(L)'
;MGLFSRKKKISAEELQAKEENRKKLEDFNVTKAWGVKKYPSSMQFIFDKEKRQFVVVEGPEEQFKEKNPYVIDFDQVEDVILEVSEGWSEKGGEYDITQYTNIMQDQYAKVFWVYNCYIIIKTTHPFAKEIRFRTNFKSTVVKVKSRMLMYRRGLEIGGKYRGKEIEELIRKMQEWVGKEERGLKTDKLGKILTGGTSDSMTDRLIKSWMDDVYVARVENLIAHIQRADRISKLLLK
;
A
#
# COMPACT_ATOMS: atom_id res chain seq x y z
N MET A 1 23.53 26.48 19.63
CA MET A 1 23.81 25.35 20.55
C MET A 1 23.65 24.05 19.78
N GLY A 2 24.73 23.27 19.66
CA GLY A 2 24.79 22.08 18.82
C GLY A 2 24.02 20.89 19.41
N LEU A 3 23.03 20.39 18.68
CA LEU A 3 22.41 19.09 18.93
C LEU A 3 23.24 18.02 18.24
N PHE A 4 24.26 17.54 18.94
CA PHE A 4 24.98 16.33 18.55
C PHE A 4 23.98 15.18 18.47
N SER A 5 23.70 14.74 17.23
CA SER A 5 23.10 13.43 16.97
C SER A 5 23.97 12.38 17.65
N ARG A 6 23.49 11.81 18.77
CA ARG A 6 24.13 10.66 19.41
C ARG A 6 24.14 9.54 18.39
N LYS A 7 25.28 9.31 17.73
CA LYS A 7 25.53 8.07 16.98
C LYS A 7 25.22 6.92 17.94
N LYS A 8 24.14 6.20 17.69
CA LYS A 8 23.73 5.03 18.47
C LYS A 8 24.92 4.08 18.45
N LYS A 9 25.53 3.84 19.61
CA LYS A 9 26.72 2.98 19.73
C LYS A 9 26.24 1.55 19.42
N ILE A 10 26.55 1.06 18.22
CA ILE A 10 26.26 -0.31 17.81
C ILE A 10 26.96 -1.23 18.82
N SER A 11 26.20 -2.17 19.39
CA SER A 11 26.76 -3.10 20.38
C SER A 11 27.73 -4.09 19.71
N ALA A 12 28.66 -4.67 20.47
CA ALA A 12 29.55 -5.70 19.95
C ALA A 12 28.77 -6.91 19.39
N GLU A 13 27.66 -7.26 20.05
CA GLU A 13 26.73 -8.32 19.61
C GLU A 13 26.07 -7.99 18.27
N GLU A 14 25.67 -6.73 18.05
CA GLU A 14 25.06 -6.29 16.80
C GLU A 14 26.08 -6.26 15.63
N LEU A 15 27.34 -5.94 15.91
CA LEU A 15 28.43 -6.02 14.93
C LEU A 15 28.69 -7.48 14.52
N GLN A 16 28.76 -8.40 15.49
CA GLN A 16 28.93 -9.83 15.20
C GLN A 16 27.73 -10.37 14.42
N ALA A 17 26.51 -10.04 14.82
CA ALA A 17 25.30 -10.44 14.11
C ALA A 17 25.26 -9.87 12.68
N LYS A 18 25.78 -8.65 12.46
CA LYS A 18 25.91 -8.06 11.11
C LYS A 18 26.90 -8.83 10.23
N GLU A 19 27.97 -9.37 10.80
CA GLU A 19 28.97 -10.18 10.08
C GLU A 19 28.42 -11.56 9.74
N GLU A 20 27.76 -12.23 10.70
CA GLU A 20 27.05 -13.49 10.46
C GLU A 20 25.95 -13.32 9.40
N ASN A 21 25.22 -12.20 9.45
CA ASN A 21 24.22 -11.87 8.46
C ASN A 21 24.79 -11.66 7.06
N ARG A 22 26.00 -11.09 6.91
CA ARG A 22 26.65 -10.96 5.59
C ARG A 22 26.87 -12.32 4.94
N LYS A 23 27.31 -13.31 5.71
CA LYS A 23 27.47 -14.69 5.21
C LYS A 23 26.13 -15.28 4.76
N LYS A 24 25.08 -15.13 5.57
CA LYS A 24 23.71 -15.55 5.18
C LYS A 24 23.24 -14.85 3.90
N LEU A 25 23.59 -13.57 3.72
CA LEU A 25 23.19 -12.75 2.59
C LEU A 25 23.98 -13.08 1.31
N GLU A 26 25.24 -13.47 1.43
CA GLU A 26 26.04 -14.01 0.32
C GLU A 26 25.42 -15.30 -0.19
N ASP A 27 25.07 -16.20 0.73
CA ASP A 27 24.42 -17.48 0.46
C ASP A 27 22.95 -17.35 0.03
N PHE A 28 22.33 -16.18 0.15
CA PHE A 28 20.92 -15.96 -0.15
C PHE A 28 20.66 -16.06 -1.67
N ASN A 29 19.79 -16.99 -2.07
CA ASN A 29 19.40 -17.20 -3.45
C ASN A 29 18.03 -16.56 -3.74
N VAL A 30 18.03 -15.51 -4.56
CA VAL A 30 16.80 -14.76 -4.83
C VAL A 30 15.84 -15.61 -5.68
N THR A 31 14.74 -16.05 -5.08
CA THR A 31 13.65 -16.69 -5.83
C THR A 31 12.78 -15.64 -6.50
N LYS A 32 12.40 -14.59 -5.77
CA LYS A 32 11.56 -13.51 -6.30
C LYS A 32 11.62 -12.28 -5.39
N ALA A 33 11.49 -11.11 -6.01
CA ALA A 33 11.20 -9.86 -5.32
C ALA A 33 9.78 -9.34 -5.59
N TRP A 34 9.15 -8.82 -4.55
CA TRP A 34 7.86 -8.16 -4.56
C TRP A 34 7.99 -6.73 -4.04
N GLY A 35 7.82 -5.77 -4.95
CA GLY A 35 7.85 -4.34 -4.66
C GLY A 35 7.61 -3.54 -5.93
N VAL A 36 7.74 -2.22 -5.86
CA VAL A 36 7.46 -1.33 -7.00
C VAL A 36 8.75 -1.06 -7.79
N LYS A 37 9.14 -1.98 -8.68
CA LYS A 37 10.41 -1.93 -9.43
C LYS A 37 10.68 -0.62 -10.19
N LYS A 38 9.63 0.15 -10.53
CA LYS A 38 9.74 1.44 -11.24
C LYS A 38 10.54 2.51 -10.46
N TYR A 39 10.61 2.42 -9.13
CA TYR A 39 11.21 3.48 -8.30
C TYR A 39 12.46 2.99 -7.57
N PRO A 40 13.62 3.65 -7.74
CA PRO A 40 14.89 3.29 -7.09
C PRO A 40 14.89 3.38 -5.56
N SER A 41 13.90 4.03 -4.95
CA SER A 41 13.72 4.13 -3.50
C SER A 41 12.49 3.35 -3.01
N SER A 42 11.91 2.49 -3.85
CA SER A 42 10.82 1.63 -3.42
C SER A 42 11.31 0.51 -2.51
N MET A 43 10.53 0.15 -1.50
CA MET A 43 10.81 -1.05 -0.73
C MET A 43 10.57 -2.30 -1.59
N GLN A 44 11.41 -3.30 -1.36
CA GLN A 44 11.30 -4.63 -1.94
C GLN A 44 11.25 -5.66 -0.81
N PHE A 45 10.31 -6.60 -0.92
CA PHE A 45 10.30 -7.84 -0.18
C PHE A 45 10.95 -8.90 -1.07
N ILE A 46 12.11 -9.42 -0.69
CA ILE A 46 12.88 -10.38 -1.50
C ILE A 46 12.97 -11.67 -0.70
N PHE A 47 12.67 -12.82 -1.32
CA PHE A 47 12.69 -14.10 -0.62
C PHE A 47 13.43 -15.19 -1.40
N ASP A 48 14.01 -16.10 -0.63
CA ASP A 48 14.54 -17.39 -1.02
C ASP A 48 13.55 -18.47 -0.57
N LYS A 49 12.89 -19.11 -1.53
CA LYS A 49 11.89 -20.13 -1.27
C LYS A 49 12.53 -21.45 -0.81
N GLU A 50 13.73 -21.77 -1.28
CA GLU A 50 14.41 -23.02 -0.96
C GLU A 50 14.92 -23.00 0.48
N LYS A 51 15.51 -21.88 0.90
CA LYS A 51 15.99 -21.69 2.27
C LYS A 51 14.93 -21.18 3.23
N ARG A 52 13.71 -20.88 2.76
CA ARG A 52 12.63 -20.25 3.53
C ARG A 52 13.12 -18.99 4.27
N GLN A 53 13.77 -18.11 3.53
CA GLN A 53 14.35 -16.88 4.06
C GLN A 53 13.84 -15.66 3.29
N PHE A 54 13.75 -14.51 3.96
CA PHE A 54 13.45 -13.25 3.30
C PHE A 54 14.27 -12.10 3.85
N VAL A 55 14.29 -11.02 3.07
CA VAL A 55 14.82 -9.72 3.44
C VAL A 55 13.83 -8.65 2.99
N VAL A 56 13.79 -7.55 3.74
CA VAL A 56 13.08 -6.34 3.34
C VAL A 56 14.06 -5.20 3.28
N VAL A 57 14.10 -4.52 2.14
CA VAL A 57 15.10 -3.49 1.88
C VAL A 57 14.51 -2.37 1.02
N GLU A 58 14.99 -1.15 1.22
CA GLU A 58 14.71 -0.07 0.30
C GLU A 58 15.62 -0.16 -0.92
N GLY A 59 15.07 0.03 -2.11
CA GLY A 59 15.81 0.18 -3.35
C GLY A 59 15.76 -1.02 -4.29
N PRO A 60 16.51 -0.98 -5.40
CA PRO A 60 16.45 -2.01 -6.42
C PRO A 60 16.88 -3.38 -5.87
N GLU A 61 16.26 -4.43 -6.41
CA GLU A 61 16.54 -5.83 -6.05
C GLU A 61 18.01 -6.18 -6.28
N GLU A 62 18.67 -5.56 -7.26
CA GLU A 62 20.04 -5.85 -7.66
C GLU A 62 21.08 -5.36 -6.64
N GLN A 63 20.74 -4.34 -5.84
CA GLN A 63 21.66 -3.69 -4.90
C GLN A 63 21.35 -4.04 -3.44
N PHE A 64 20.41 -4.96 -3.19
CA PHE A 64 19.97 -5.24 -1.83
C PHE A 64 21.09 -5.75 -0.93
N LYS A 65 22.05 -6.51 -1.49
CA LYS A 65 23.18 -7.07 -0.73
C LYS A 65 24.09 -5.98 -0.17
N GLU A 66 24.27 -4.88 -0.90
CA GLU A 66 25.09 -3.74 -0.48
C GLU A 66 24.56 -3.06 0.79
N LYS A 67 23.24 -3.11 1.00
CA LYS A 67 22.57 -2.51 2.16
C LYS A 67 22.61 -3.40 3.41
N ASN A 68 23.09 -4.64 3.29
CA ASN A 68 23.16 -5.62 4.36
C ASN A 68 21.86 -5.69 5.23
N PRO A 69 20.68 -5.93 4.61
CA PRO A 69 19.44 -6.15 5.34
C PRO A 69 19.52 -7.45 6.14
N TYR A 70 18.83 -7.51 7.28
CA TYR A 70 18.75 -8.74 8.06
C TYR A 70 18.00 -9.82 7.28
N VAL A 71 18.65 -10.98 7.12
CA VAL A 71 18.06 -12.21 6.59
C VAL A 71 17.27 -12.86 7.70
N ILE A 72 15.98 -13.09 7.44
CA ILE A 72 15.04 -13.64 8.42
C ILE A 72 14.48 -14.95 7.88
N ASP A 73 14.51 -15.97 8.73
CA ASP A 73 13.91 -17.26 8.43
C ASP A 73 12.38 -17.17 8.58
N PHE A 74 11.62 -17.87 7.74
CA PHE A 74 10.15 -17.82 7.79
C PHE A 74 9.63 -18.29 9.14
N ASP A 75 10.32 -19.25 9.78
CA ASP A 75 9.96 -19.80 11.08
C ASP A 75 10.18 -18.80 12.22
N GLN A 76 10.86 -17.68 11.97
CA GLN A 76 10.96 -16.57 12.91
C GLN A 76 9.77 -15.60 12.84
N VAL A 77 8.84 -15.77 11.89
CA VAL A 77 7.68 -14.89 11.74
C VAL A 77 6.57 -15.29 12.72
N GLU A 78 6.14 -14.35 13.54
CA GLU A 78 5.08 -14.55 14.54
C GLU A 78 3.70 -14.11 14.03
N ASP A 79 3.64 -12.98 13.33
CA ASP A 79 2.38 -12.40 12.83
C ASP A 79 2.67 -11.55 11.57
N VAL A 80 1.67 -11.48 10.69
CA VAL A 80 1.71 -10.61 9.50
C VAL A 80 0.41 -9.82 9.43
N ILE A 81 0.53 -8.51 9.55
CA ILE A 81 -0.59 -7.58 9.60
C ILE A 81 -0.53 -6.64 8.41
N LEU A 82 -1.61 -6.55 7.64
CA LEU A 82 -1.82 -5.45 6.69
C LEU A 82 -2.41 -4.27 7.44
N GLU A 83 -1.71 -3.13 7.47
CA GLU A 83 -2.23 -1.84 7.93
C GLU A 83 -2.54 -0.96 6.72
N VAL A 84 -3.81 -0.59 6.57
CA VAL A 84 -4.26 0.41 5.61
C VAL A 84 -4.47 1.71 6.37
N SER A 85 -3.57 2.68 6.13
CA SER A 85 -3.73 4.05 6.60
C SER A 85 -4.63 4.79 5.62
N GLU A 86 -5.76 5.28 6.12
CA GLU A 86 -6.71 6.12 5.41
C GLU A 86 -6.72 7.51 6.05
N GLY A 87 -6.43 8.52 5.26
CA GLY A 87 -6.46 9.93 5.66
C GLY A 87 -7.00 10.80 4.55
N TRP A 88 -6.90 12.12 4.71
CA TRP A 88 -7.39 13.06 3.71
C TRP A 88 -6.49 14.30 3.60
N SER A 89 -6.59 15.01 2.47
CA SER A 89 -5.86 16.25 2.18
C SER A 89 -6.72 17.20 1.37
N GLU A 90 -6.66 18.51 1.65
CA GLU A 90 -7.33 19.53 0.83
C GLU A 90 -6.63 19.74 -0.51
N LYS A 91 -5.30 19.64 -0.52
CA LYS A 91 -4.46 19.96 -1.68
C LYS A 91 -4.12 18.73 -2.55
N GLY A 92 -4.48 17.53 -2.09
CA GLY A 92 -4.23 16.27 -2.81
C GLY A 92 -2.76 15.85 -2.87
N GLY A 93 -1.89 16.50 -2.10
CA GLY A 93 -0.47 16.20 -2.01
C GLY A 93 -0.15 15.09 -1.00
N GLU A 94 0.87 14.29 -1.30
CA GLU A 94 1.35 13.18 -0.44
C GLU A 94 1.88 13.64 0.93
N TYR A 95 2.20 14.92 1.09
CA TYR A 95 2.83 15.48 2.29
C TYR A 95 1.88 16.28 3.20
N ASP A 96 0.68 16.61 2.75
CA ASP A 96 -0.33 17.38 3.51
C ASP A 96 -1.48 16.46 3.96
N ILE A 97 -1.15 15.31 4.55
CA ILE A 97 -2.14 14.33 5.01
C ILE A 97 -2.57 14.67 6.44
N THR A 98 -3.86 14.92 6.61
CA THR A 98 -4.49 15.04 7.92
C THR A 98 -5.12 13.70 8.27
N GLN A 99 -4.60 13.04 9.32
CA GLN A 99 -5.01 11.68 9.69
C GLN A 99 -6.16 11.65 10.72
N TYR A 100 -6.37 12.72 11.51
CA TYR A 100 -7.17 12.63 12.76
C TYR A 100 -8.09 13.82 13.07
N THR A 101 -8.41 14.70 12.12
CA THR A 101 -9.41 15.75 12.36
C THR A 101 -10.77 15.34 11.82
N ASN A 102 -11.81 15.61 12.61
CA ASN A 102 -13.20 15.41 12.22
C ASN A 102 -13.54 16.38 11.09
N ILE A 103 -13.65 15.87 9.87
CA ILE A 103 -14.17 16.66 8.75
C ILE A 103 -15.68 16.53 8.73
N MET A 104 -16.36 17.63 8.46
CA MET A 104 -17.80 17.62 8.34
C MET A 104 -18.22 16.90 7.06
N GLN A 105 -19.39 16.26 7.08
CA GLN A 105 -19.85 15.41 5.99
C GLN A 105 -19.92 16.15 4.64
N ASP A 106 -20.29 17.43 4.65
CA ASP A 106 -20.36 18.31 3.48
C ASP A 106 -18.97 18.62 2.86
N GLN A 107 -17.88 18.38 3.60
CA GLN A 107 -16.51 18.55 3.15
C GLN A 107 -15.93 17.30 2.48
N TYR A 108 -16.58 16.13 2.60
CA TYR A 108 -16.05 14.85 2.07
C TYR A 108 -15.79 14.89 0.56
N ALA A 109 -16.61 15.64 -0.19
CA ALA A 109 -16.48 15.81 -1.63
C ALA A 109 -15.40 16.82 -2.06
N LYS A 110 -14.95 17.67 -1.12
CA LYS A 110 -13.98 18.75 -1.36
C LYS A 110 -12.54 18.29 -1.10
N VAL A 111 -12.36 17.21 -0.37
CA VAL A 111 -11.04 16.66 -0.02
C VAL A 111 -10.61 15.53 -0.95
N PHE A 112 -9.31 15.24 -0.92
CA PHE A 112 -8.71 14.06 -1.51
C PHE A 112 -8.43 13.04 -0.41
N TRP A 113 -8.95 11.83 -0.58
CA TRP A 113 -8.66 10.70 0.30
C TRP A 113 -7.31 10.09 -0.07
N VAL A 114 -6.51 9.78 0.93
CA VAL A 114 -5.13 9.30 0.76
C VAL A 114 -4.99 7.95 1.44
N TYR A 115 -4.52 6.96 0.68
CA TYR A 115 -4.37 5.58 1.14
C TYR A 115 -2.92 5.14 1.08
N ASN A 116 -2.46 4.55 2.19
CA ASN A 116 -1.16 3.90 2.29
C ASN A 116 -1.30 2.51 2.88
N CYS A 117 -0.66 1.53 2.25
CA CYS A 117 -0.71 0.14 2.64
C CYS A 117 0.66 -0.29 3.17
N TYR A 118 0.69 -0.78 4.39
CA TYR A 118 1.89 -1.30 5.06
C TYR A 118 1.65 -2.75 5.45
N ILE A 119 2.66 -3.59 5.26
CA ILE A 119 2.74 -4.88 5.92
C ILE A 119 3.63 -4.70 7.13
N ILE A 120 3.14 -5.14 8.28
CA ILE A 120 3.89 -5.22 9.52
C ILE A 120 4.15 -6.70 9.77
N ILE A 121 5.41 -7.09 9.69
CA ILE A 121 5.87 -8.46 9.94
C ILE A 121 6.50 -8.46 11.33
N LYS A 122 5.90 -9.21 12.26
CA LYS A 122 6.45 -9.41 13.59
C LYS A 122 7.33 -10.64 13.59
N THR A 123 8.52 -10.54 14.17
CA THR A 123 9.50 -11.62 14.18
C THR A 123 10.16 -11.80 15.54
N THR A 124 10.68 -13.01 15.78
CA THR A 124 11.52 -13.33 16.92
C THR A 124 12.98 -12.90 16.72
N HIS A 125 13.33 -12.30 15.58
CA HIS A 125 14.71 -11.93 15.25
C HIS A 125 15.24 -10.85 16.23
N PRO A 126 16.43 -11.02 16.85
CA PRO A 126 16.92 -10.14 17.92
C PRO A 126 16.96 -8.64 17.55
N PHE A 127 17.32 -8.35 16.30
CA PHE A 127 17.50 -7.00 15.79
C PHE A 127 16.40 -6.53 14.81
N ALA A 128 15.44 -7.41 14.48
CA ALA A 128 14.44 -7.15 13.44
C ALA A 128 13.03 -7.59 13.88
N LYS A 129 12.69 -7.33 15.15
CA LYS A 129 11.44 -7.74 15.79
C LYS A 129 10.18 -7.28 15.08
N GLU A 130 10.25 -6.12 14.43
CA GLU A 130 9.17 -5.61 13.60
C GLU A 130 9.75 -5.05 12.31
N ILE A 131 9.24 -5.53 11.18
CA ILE A 131 9.55 -4.99 9.86
C ILE A 131 8.30 -4.35 9.29
N ARG A 132 8.41 -3.08 8.96
CA ARG A 132 7.35 -2.32 8.26
C ARG A 132 7.70 -2.19 6.79
N PHE A 133 6.90 -2.79 5.92
CA PHE A 133 7.06 -2.78 4.47
C PHE A 133 5.91 -2.02 3.80
N ARG A 134 6.18 -0.89 3.13
CA ARG A 134 5.16 -0.15 2.39
C ARG A 134 4.95 -0.78 1.02
N THR A 135 3.73 -1.28 0.75
CA THR A 135 3.43 -1.97 -0.52
C THR A 135 3.20 -0.98 -1.67
N ASN A 136 2.65 0.20 -1.38
CA ASN A 136 2.49 1.27 -2.37
C ASN A 136 3.66 2.26 -2.25
N PHE A 137 4.42 2.50 -3.32
CA PHE A 137 5.53 3.47 -3.26
C PHE A 137 5.00 4.90 -3.10
N LYS A 138 4.02 5.27 -3.93
CA LYS A 138 3.30 6.54 -3.82
C LYS A 138 1.97 6.31 -3.13
N SER A 139 1.55 7.29 -2.35
CA SER A 139 0.21 7.31 -1.77
C SER A 139 -0.85 7.25 -2.86
N THR A 140 -1.86 6.39 -2.69
CA THR A 140 -2.99 6.37 -3.61
C THR A 140 -3.92 7.51 -3.21
N VAL A 141 -4.02 8.53 -4.06
CA VAL A 141 -4.86 9.71 -3.81
C VAL A 141 -6.13 9.60 -4.64
N VAL A 142 -7.28 9.69 -4.00
CA VAL A 142 -8.59 9.46 -4.64
C VAL A 142 -9.55 10.57 -4.25
N LYS A 143 -10.24 11.15 -5.23
CA LYS A 143 -11.36 12.07 -4.96
C LYS A 143 -12.66 11.29 -5.06
N VAL A 144 -13.28 11.01 -3.91
CA VAL A 144 -14.55 10.27 -3.87
C VAL A 144 -15.67 11.21 -4.28
N LYS A 145 -16.34 10.92 -5.40
CA LYS A 145 -17.48 11.71 -5.86
C LYS A 145 -18.67 11.47 -4.94
N SER A 146 -19.35 12.55 -4.55
CA SER A 146 -20.68 12.45 -3.96
C SER A 146 -21.65 11.93 -5.02
N ARG A 147 -22.39 10.86 -4.71
CA ARG A 147 -23.52 10.41 -5.54
C ARG A 147 -24.80 10.94 -4.88
N MET A 148 -25.49 11.84 -5.59
CA MET A 148 -26.79 12.44 -5.19
C MET A 148 -26.82 13.00 -3.76
N LEU A 149 -27.38 12.25 -2.80
CA LEU A 149 -27.73 12.68 -1.44
C LEU A 149 -26.82 12.11 -0.34
N MET A 150 -25.77 11.34 -0.69
CA MET A 150 -24.87 10.74 0.30
C MET A 150 -23.41 11.10 0.02
N TYR A 151 -22.84 11.89 0.92
CA TYR A 151 -21.39 12.10 1.01
C TYR A 151 -20.75 10.84 1.59
N ARG A 152 -19.90 10.15 0.81
CA ARG A 152 -19.13 8.99 1.28
C ARG A 152 -17.82 9.42 1.92
N ARG A 153 -17.51 8.86 3.09
CA ARG A 153 -16.23 9.04 3.76
C ARG A 153 -15.19 8.12 3.10
N GLY A 154 -14.53 8.58 2.05
CA GLY A 154 -13.47 7.77 1.45
C GLY A 154 -13.97 6.42 0.94
N LEU A 155 -13.14 5.40 1.07
CA LEU A 155 -13.43 4.00 0.75
C LEU A 155 -13.77 3.19 2.01
N GLU A 156 -13.54 3.74 3.20
CA GLU A 156 -13.81 3.09 4.50
C GLU A 156 -13.11 1.73 4.62
N ILE A 157 -11.81 1.75 4.33
CA ILE A 157 -10.91 0.59 4.36
C ILE A 157 -9.72 0.80 5.28
N GLY A 158 -9.66 1.92 5.99
CA GLY A 158 -8.67 2.17 7.03
C GLY A 158 -8.78 1.14 8.16
N GLY A 159 -7.67 0.53 8.53
CA GLY A 159 -7.65 -0.50 9.57
C GLY A 159 -6.45 -1.43 9.52
N LYS A 160 -6.51 -2.46 10.36
CA LYS A 160 -5.55 -3.56 10.42
C LYS A 160 -6.25 -4.87 10.09
N TYR A 161 -5.64 -5.67 9.23
CA TYR A 161 -6.22 -6.88 8.66
C TYR A 161 -5.20 -8.02 8.71
N ARG A 162 -5.65 -9.24 9.02
CA ARG A 162 -4.84 -10.45 9.08
C ARG A 162 -5.44 -11.58 8.25
N GLY A 163 -4.61 -12.35 7.56
CA GLY A 163 -5.01 -13.57 6.86
C GLY A 163 -6.30 -13.41 6.05
N LYS A 164 -7.37 -14.10 6.46
CA LYS A 164 -8.68 -14.06 5.80
C LYS A 164 -9.31 -12.65 5.74
N GLU A 165 -9.05 -11.79 6.70
CA GLU A 165 -9.57 -10.41 6.69
C GLU A 165 -9.01 -9.61 5.51
N ILE A 166 -7.79 -9.93 5.06
CA ILE A 166 -7.18 -9.32 3.87
C ILE A 166 -7.93 -9.77 2.61
N GLU A 167 -8.27 -11.06 2.52
CA GLU A 167 -9.05 -11.62 1.40
C GLU A 167 -10.45 -11.00 1.32
N GLU A 168 -11.11 -10.87 2.47
CA GLU A 168 -12.43 -10.23 2.57
C GLU A 168 -12.39 -8.77 2.15
N LEU A 169 -11.34 -8.04 2.55
CA LEU A 169 -11.10 -6.67 2.12
C LEU A 169 -10.94 -6.58 0.60
N ILE A 170 -10.10 -7.45 0.00
CA ILE A 170 -9.90 -7.51 -1.46
C ILE A 170 -11.24 -7.76 -2.16
N ARG A 171 -12.02 -8.75 -1.69
CA ARG A 171 -13.33 -9.08 -2.26
C ARG A 171 -14.29 -7.90 -2.18
N LYS A 172 -14.41 -7.25 -1.01
CA LYS A 172 -15.28 -6.07 -0.81
C LYS A 172 -14.92 -4.95 -1.78
N MET A 173 -13.63 -4.69 -1.98
CA MET A 173 -13.16 -3.65 -2.90
C MET A 173 -13.42 -4.00 -4.37
N GLN A 174 -13.21 -5.26 -4.77
CA GLN A 174 -13.49 -5.72 -6.13
C GLN A 174 -14.99 -5.67 -6.47
N GLU A 175 -15.86 -6.10 -5.54
CA GLU A 175 -17.31 -5.98 -5.70
C GLU A 175 -17.76 -4.53 -5.83
N TRP A 176 -17.13 -3.63 -5.06
CA TRP A 176 -17.39 -2.21 -5.13
C TRP A 176 -16.98 -1.64 -6.50
N VAL A 177 -15.79 -1.99 -7.02
CA VAL A 177 -15.35 -1.57 -8.37
C VAL A 177 -16.35 -2.03 -9.43
N GLY A 178 -16.75 -3.31 -9.39
CA GLY A 178 -17.71 -3.85 -10.35
C GLY A 178 -19.12 -3.25 -10.24
N LYS A 179 -19.51 -2.72 -9.07
CA LYS A 179 -20.76 -1.94 -8.91
C LYS A 179 -20.61 -0.54 -9.51
N GLU A 180 -19.49 0.14 -9.27
CA GLU A 180 -19.22 1.47 -9.79
C GLU A 180 -19.13 1.45 -11.33
N GLU A 181 -18.41 0.49 -11.93
CA GLU A 181 -18.34 0.33 -13.38
C GLU A 181 -19.70 0.09 -14.05
N ARG A 182 -20.56 -0.75 -13.43
CA ARG A 182 -21.92 -0.98 -13.92
C ARG A 182 -22.76 0.29 -13.84
N GLY A 183 -22.70 1.00 -12.72
CA GLY A 183 -23.38 2.28 -12.56
C GLY A 183 -22.93 3.32 -13.59
N LEU A 184 -21.63 3.39 -13.88
CA LEU A 184 -21.08 4.28 -14.92
C LEU A 184 -21.60 3.92 -16.32
N LYS A 185 -21.72 2.63 -16.65
CA LYS A 185 -22.30 2.17 -17.93
C LYS A 185 -23.78 2.53 -18.05
N THR A 186 -24.56 2.33 -16.98
CA THR A 186 -25.99 2.67 -16.96
C THR A 186 -26.22 4.18 -17.05
N ASP A 187 -25.42 5.00 -16.36
CA ASP A 187 -25.48 6.46 -16.45
C ASP A 187 -25.13 6.97 -17.86
N LYS A 188 -24.12 6.37 -18.51
CA LYS A 188 -23.76 6.69 -19.90
C LYS A 188 -24.92 6.38 -20.86
N LEU A 189 -25.54 5.20 -20.74
CA LEU A 189 -26.71 4.80 -21.55
C LEU A 189 -27.94 5.69 -21.31
N GLY A 190 -28.26 5.99 -20.05
CA GLY A 190 -29.39 6.85 -19.69
C GLY A 190 -29.27 8.27 -20.25
N LYS A 191 -28.06 8.84 -20.30
CA LYS A 191 -27.80 10.15 -20.89
C LYS A 191 -27.85 10.18 -22.42
N ILE A 192 -27.53 9.06 -23.07
CA ILE A 192 -27.68 8.91 -24.54
C ILE A 192 -29.16 8.85 -24.91
N LEU A 193 -29.96 8.12 -24.12
CA LEU A 193 -31.38 7.89 -24.40
C LEU A 193 -32.28 9.09 -24.06
N THR A 194 -31.95 9.88 -23.03
CA THR A 194 -32.83 10.98 -22.56
C THR A 194 -32.57 12.33 -23.24
N GLY A 195 -31.62 12.43 -24.17
CA GLY A 195 -31.30 13.71 -24.82
C GLY A 195 -30.96 14.85 -23.85
N GLY A 196 -30.52 14.50 -22.63
CA GLY A 196 -30.38 15.42 -21.50
C GLY A 196 -29.47 16.61 -21.83
N THR A 197 -30.03 17.79 -21.63
CA THR A 197 -29.56 19.12 -22.01
C THR A 197 -28.30 19.59 -21.25
N SER A 198 -27.55 20.46 -21.92
CA SER A 198 -26.49 21.41 -21.48
C SER A 198 -25.03 21.00 -21.23
N ASP A 199 -24.63 19.73 -21.11
CA ASP A 199 -23.18 19.40 -21.02
C ASP A 199 -22.55 19.30 -22.41
N SER A 200 -21.55 20.14 -22.70
CA SER A 200 -20.78 20.10 -23.95
C SER A 200 -20.18 18.70 -24.17
N MET A 201 -19.98 18.29 -25.42
CA MET A 201 -19.36 16.98 -25.74
C MET A 201 -18.01 16.80 -25.01
N THR A 202 -17.28 17.89 -24.85
CA THR A 202 -16.04 17.99 -24.08
C THR A 202 -16.23 17.70 -22.59
N ASP A 203 -17.27 18.24 -21.94
CA ASP A 203 -17.53 17.97 -20.51
C ASP A 203 -17.89 16.50 -20.26
N ARG A 204 -18.62 15.88 -21.19
CA ARG A 204 -18.95 14.45 -21.12
C ARG A 204 -17.71 13.56 -21.23
N LEU A 205 -16.79 13.89 -22.15
CA LEU A 205 -15.52 13.19 -22.32
C LEU A 205 -14.61 13.34 -21.10
N ILE A 206 -14.48 14.57 -20.56
CA ILE A 206 -13.69 14.86 -19.37
C ILE A 206 -14.24 14.08 -18.16
N LYS A 207 -15.56 14.07 -17.98
CA LYS A 207 -16.20 13.34 -16.87
C LYS A 207 -15.97 11.83 -16.97
N SER A 208 -16.14 11.25 -18.17
CA SER A 208 -15.85 9.84 -18.41
C SER A 208 -14.40 9.50 -18.08
N TRP A 209 -13.45 10.31 -18.59
CA TRP A 209 -12.04 10.11 -18.31
C TRP A 209 -11.72 10.19 -16.82
N MET A 210 -12.31 11.13 -16.08
CA MET A 210 -12.13 11.23 -14.63
C MET A 210 -12.68 10.02 -13.87
N ASP A 211 -13.81 9.45 -14.33
CA ASP A 211 -14.39 8.23 -13.74
C ASP A 211 -13.50 7.01 -14.00
N ASP A 212 -12.96 6.88 -15.22
CA ASP A 212 -12.04 5.80 -15.58
C ASP A 212 -10.71 5.91 -14.78
N VAL A 213 -10.18 7.13 -14.60
CA VAL A 213 -8.99 7.39 -13.75
C VAL A 213 -9.25 7.05 -12.29
N TYR A 214 -10.46 7.33 -11.79
CA TYR A 214 -10.84 7.01 -10.42
C TYR A 214 -10.86 5.49 -10.18
N VAL A 215 -11.53 4.74 -11.06
CA VAL A 215 -11.59 3.27 -10.98
C VAL A 215 -10.19 2.67 -11.05
N ALA A 216 -9.37 3.10 -12.01
CA ALA A 216 -8.00 2.61 -12.17
C ALA A 216 -7.12 2.85 -10.92
N ARG A 217 -7.32 3.96 -10.21
CA ARG A 217 -6.61 4.22 -8.93
C ARG A 217 -7.02 3.24 -7.83
N VAL A 218 -8.30 2.89 -7.75
CA VAL A 218 -8.79 1.90 -6.79
C VAL A 218 -8.31 0.49 -7.15
N GLU A 219 -8.30 0.13 -8.43
CA GLU A 219 -7.73 -1.15 -8.88
C GLU A 219 -6.23 -1.27 -8.55
N ASN A 220 -5.46 -0.20 -8.72
CA ASN A 220 -4.06 -0.18 -8.32
C ASN A 220 -3.88 -0.35 -6.79
N LEU A 221 -4.76 0.27 -5.99
CA LEU A 221 -4.80 0.05 -4.54
C LEU A 221 -5.09 -1.41 -4.19
N ILE A 222 -6.06 -2.04 -4.88
CA ILE A 222 -6.35 -3.48 -4.73
C ILE A 222 -5.11 -4.31 -5.06
N ALA A 223 -4.36 -3.99 -6.12
CA ALA A 223 -3.14 -4.70 -6.49
C ALA A 223 -2.05 -4.61 -5.39
N HIS A 224 -1.97 -3.49 -4.67
CA HIS A 224 -1.07 -3.33 -3.52
C HIS A 224 -1.51 -4.19 -2.33
N ILE A 225 -2.81 -4.29 -2.05
CA ILE A 225 -3.38 -5.14 -1.01
C ILE A 225 -3.20 -6.63 -1.37
N GLN A 226 -3.41 -7.02 -2.62
CA GLN A 226 -3.15 -8.39 -3.11
C GLN A 226 -1.67 -8.78 -3.02
N ARG A 227 -0.75 -7.82 -3.14
CA ARG A 227 0.67 -8.08 -2.84
C ARG A 227 0.86 -8.41 -1.35
N ALA A 228 0.17 -7.70 -0.46
CA ALA A 228 0.21 -8.00 0.96
C ALA A 228 -0.35 -9.37 1.30
N ASP A 229 -1.48 -9.75 0.69
CA ASP A 229 -2.06 -11.09 0.82
C ASP A 229 -1.07 -12.19 0.41
N ARG A 230 -0.40 -12.04 -0.74
CA ARG A 230 0.62 -12.99 -1.20
C ARG A 230 1.81 -13.11 -0.25
N ILE A 231 2.25 -12.01 0.35
CA ILE A 231 3.33 -12.00 1.36
C ILE A 231 2.86 -12.70 2.63
N SER A 232 1.68 -12.35 3.14
CA SER A 232 1.09 -12.98 4.33
C SER A 232 0.96 -14.49 4.15
N LYS A 233 0.43 -14.94 3.01
CA LYS A 233 0.32 -16.37 2.66
C LYS A 233 1.66 -17.07 2.44
N LEU A 234 2.71 -16.35 2.07
CA LEU A 234 4.04 -16.95 1.92
C LEU A 234 4.68 -17.20 3.28
N LEU A 235 4.56 -16.23 4.19
CA LEU A 235 5.23 -16.24 5.48
C LEU A 235 4.50 -17.09 6.54
N LEU A 236 3.18 -17.19 6.47
CA LEU A 236 2.37 -17.96 7.44
C LEU A 236 2.10 -19.40 6.98
N LYS A 237 2.94 -19.95 6.10
CA LYS A 237 2.87 -21.33 5.57
C LYS A 237 3.94 -22.24 6.18
#